data_AF-A0A5K7SGP5-F1
#
_entry.id   AF-A0A5K7SGP5-F1
#
_cell.length_a   1.000
_cell.length_b   1.000
_cell.length_c   1.000
_cell.angle_alpha   90.00
_cell.angle_beta   90.00
_cell.angle_gamma   90.00
#
_symmetry.space_group_name_H-M   'P 1'
#
loop_
_entity.id
_entity.type
_entity.pdbx_description
1 polymer ?
#
loop_
_entity_poly.entity_id
_entity_poly.type
_entity_poly.pdbx_seq_one_letter_code
_entity_poly.pdbx_strand_id
1 'polypeptide(L)'
;MNSQFQNHREDSLQMYFYRKGFQLSNVVLDSAASDTTIRALAALMFESGRYDVVVPLERNFKRTLSYDIIPDTLSQSQVREICTNFNTDALMVLERFSTKAMADYSAEKFLDGNSGNVYSYNATLDLKYDAFFRIYKPGRNTLVKEIALSDTIYWESADYTLEGLFSKLPSVKQALINAGIKVALDVDSKLSPTWIPEKRGYFLFKSKDDQGKKFMNENNYKEAGQYWTEMAQSTNKKIRSKAEYNLALINELNGDIDKAIEFGLKSFYSFYRFQTQTYLKKLEARKLALQKTD
;
A
#
# COMPACT_ATOMS: atom_id res chain seq x y z
N MET A 1 -33.76 -18.99 22.59
CA MET A 1 -33.82 -17.80 21.71
C MET A 1 -33.60 -16.60 22.60
N ASN A 2 -32.51 -15.84 22.42
CA ASN A 2 -32.31 -14.64 23.21
C ASN A 2 -33.28 -13.57 22.66
N SER A 3 -34.36 -13.27 23.38
CA SER A 3 -35.42 -12.34 22.94
C SER A 3 -34.90 -10.92 22.71
N GLN A 4 -33.71 -10.62 23.24
CA GLN A 4 -33.01 -9.34 23.16
C GLN A 4 -32.70 -8.89 21.72
N PHE A 5 -32.66 -9.80 20.75
CA PHE A 5 -32.29 -9.49 19.37
C PHE A 5 -33.42 -9.61 18.33
N GLN A 6 -34.66 -9.81 18.76
CA GLN A 6 -35.78 -10.07 17.83
C GLN A 6 -36.20 -8.84 17.02
N ASN A 7 -35.91 -7.63 17.49
CA ASN A 7 -36.39 -6.37 16.90
C ASN A 7 -35.33 -5.55 16.15
N HIS A 8 -34.10 -6.06 16.01
CA HIS A 8 -33.07 -5.35 15.23
C HIS A 8 -33.35 -5.48 13.72
N ARG A 9 -33.32 -4.34 13.01
CA ARG A 9 -33.52 -4.28 11.56
C ARG A 9 -32.18 -4.28 10.85
N GLU A 10 -31.57 -5.45 10.73
CA GLU A 10 -30.29 -5.66 10.06
C GLU A 10 -30.39 -6.67 8.91
N ASP A 11 -29.31 -6.81 8.13
CA ASP A 11 -29.24 -7.82 7.06
C ASP A 11 -29.28 -9.26 7.60
N SER A 12 -29.57 -10.23 6.72
CA SER A 12 -29.75 -11.63 7.13
C SER A 12 -28.51 -12.25 7.78
N LEU A 13 -27.30 -11.81 7.40
CA LEU A 13 -26.06 -12.31 7.97
C LEU A 13 -25.88 -11.78 9.39
N GLN A 14 -26.09 -10.48 9.59
CA GLN A 14 -26.04 -9.87 10.92
C GLN A 14 -27.11 -10.46 11.85
N MET A 15 -28.33 -10.65 11.34
CA MET A 15 -29.41 -11.28 12.09
C MET A 15 -29.10 -12.74 12.47
N TYR A 16 -28.35 -13.48 11.65
CA TYR A 16 -27.88 -14.81 12.01
C TYR A 16 -26.94 -14.77 13.22
N PHE A 17 -25.99 -13.84 13.27
CA PHE A 17 -25.08 -13.67 14.41
C PHE A 17 -25.82 -13.29 15.68
N TYR A 18 -26.76 -12.35 15.58
CA TYR A 18 -27.61 -11.97 16.72
C TYR A 18 -28.45 -13.13 17.25
N ARG A 19 -29.03 -13.96 16.38
CA ARG A 19 -29.78 -15.16 16.79
C ARG A 19 -28.91 -16.20 17.50
N LYS A 20 -27.61 -16.20 17.25
CA LYS A 20 -26.61 -17.02 17.96
C LYS A 20 -26.08 -16.35 19.23
N GLY A 21 -26.68 -15.24 19.66
CA GLY A 21 -26.28 -14.53 20.87
C GLY A 21 -24.95 -13.79 20.73
N PHE A 22 -24.53 -13.49 19.49
CA PHE A 22 -23.23 -12.88 19.19
C PHE A 22 -22.03 -13.69 19.73
N GLN A 23 -22.23 -14.99 19.98
CA GLN A 23 -21.18 -15.94 20.33
C GLN A 23 -21.08 -16.96 19.21
N LEU A 24 -20.08 -16.79 18.34
CA LEU A 24 -19.95 -17.58 17.12
C LEU A 24 -18.49 -17.69 16.71
N SER A 25 -18.14 -18.82 16.10
CA SER A 25 -16.88 -18.97 15.37
C SER A 25 -17.16 -19.73 14.07
N ASN A 26 -17.30 -19.00 12.96
CA ASN A 26 -17.72 -19.58 11.67
C ASN A 26 -16.89 -19.08 10.51
N VAL A 27 -16.66 -19.96 9.54
CA VAL A 27 -16.14 -19.58 8.22
C VAL A 27 -17.25 -18.91 7.44
N VAL A 28 -16.94 -17.74 6.87
CA VAL A 28 -17.86 -16.98 6.02
C VAL A 28 -17.19 -16.78 4.66
N LEU A 29 -17.81 -17.31 3.61
CA LEU A 29 -17.35 -17.15 2.23
C LEU A 29 -18.23 -16.10 1.58
N ASP A 30 -17.67 -14.92 1.34
CA ASP A 30 -18.41 -13.79 0.81
C ASP A 30 -17.82 -13.32 -0.52
N SER A 31 -18.64 -13.40 -1.57
CA SER A 31 -18.25 -13.00 -2.92
C SER A 31 -18.09 -11.50 -3.06
N ALA A 32 -18.83 -10.70 -2.28
CA ALA A 32 -18.71 -9.25 -2.32
C ALA A 32 -17.38 -8.79 -1.72
N ALA A 33 -16.93 -9.37 -0.62
CA ALA A 33 -15.62 -9.12 -0.02
C ALA A 33 -14.47 -9.55 -0.96
N SER A 34 -14.62 -10.70 -1.62
CA SER A 34 -13.67 -11.15 -2.65
C SER A 34 -13.60 -10.17 -3.82
N ASP A 35 -14.76 -9.68 -4.29
CA ASP A 35 -14.84 -8.67 -5.35
C ASP A 35 -14.25 -7.32 -4.93
N THR A 36 -14.58 -6.87 -3.72
CA THR A 36 -14.01 -5.65 -3.12
C THR A 36 -12.49 -5.74 -3.08
N THR A 37 -11.94 -6.89 -2.70
CA THR A 37 -10.49 -7.11 -2.67
C THR A 37 -9.87 -6.86 -4.05
N ILE A 38 -10.43 -7.48 -5.11
CA ILE A 38 -9.93 -7.33 -6.48
C ILE A 38 -10.03 -5.89 -6.95
N ARG A 39 -11.17 -5.22 -6.71
CA ARG A 39 -11.40 -3.83 -7.13
C ARG A 39 -10.53 -2.84 -6.39
N ALA A 40 -10.43 -2.96 -5.07
CA ALA A 40 -9.58 -2.10 -4.25
C ALA A 40 -8.11 -2.26 -4.65
N LEU A 41 -7.65 -3.50 -4.86
CA LEU A 41 -6.29 -3.76 -5.30
C LEU A 41 -6.02 -3.17 -6.70
N ALA A 42 -6.96 -3.32 -7.63
CA ALA A 42 -6.83 -2.73 -8.96
C ALA A 42 -6.72 -1.19 -8.91
N ALA A 43 -7.53 -0.53 -8.07
CA ALA A 43 -7.47 0.91 -7.88
C ALA A 43 -6.13 1.34 -7.28
N LEU A 44 -5.66 0.68 -6.21
CA LEU A 44 -4.37 0.96 -5.56
C LEU A 44 -3.19 0.79 -6.53
N MET A 45 -3.18 -0.30 -7.29
CA MET A 45 -2.13 -0.57 -8.27
C MET A 45 -2.13 0.47 -9.41
N PHE A 46 -3.31 0.94 -9.84
CA PHE A 46 -3.43 2.02 -10.82
C PHE A 46 -2.93 3.36 -10.25
N GLU A 47 -3.34 3.70 -9.03
CA GLU A 47 -2.92 4.91 -8.32
C GLU A 47 -1.41 4.97 -8.06
N SER A 48 -0.74 3.82 -7.97
CA SER A 48 0.72 3.74 -7.88
C SER A 48 1.45 4.34 -9.10
N GLY A 49 0.75 4.49 -10.23
CA GLY A 49 1.30 4.97 -11.50
C GLY A 49 2.20 3.95 -12.23
N ARG A 50 2.40 2.75 -11.66
CA ARG A 50 3.25 1.71 -12.26
C ARG A 50 2.51 0.75 -13.19
N TYR A 51 1.21 0.56 -12.96
CA TYR A 51 0.41 -0.48 -13.58
C TYR A 51 -0.88 0.08 -14.18
N ASP A 52 -1.18 -0.29 -15.42
CA ASP A 52 -2.53 -0.22 -15.97
C ASP A 52 -3.24 -1.54 -15.68
N VAL A 53 -4.41 -1.48 -15.04
CA VAL A 53 -5.11 -2.67 -14.55
C VAL A 53 -6.45 -2.85 -15.24
N VAL A 54 -6.69 -4.04 -15.78
CA VAL A 54 -7.98 -4.45 -16.35
C VAL A 54 -8.63 -5.45 -15.41
N VAL A 55 -9.87 -5.16 -14.96
CA VAL A 55 -10.68 -6.08 -14.16
C VAL A 55 -11.87 -6.57 -15.00
N PRO A 56 -11.87 -7.83 -15.47
CA PRO A 56 -12.96 -8.36 -16.28
C PRO A 56 -14.30 -8.42 -15.52
N LEU A 57 -15.41 -8.23 -16.24
CA LEU A 57 -16.76 -8.45 -15.70
C LEU A 57 -16.96 -9.94 -15.34
N GLU A 58 -16.60 -10.83 -16.25
CA GLU A 58 -16.55 -12.28 -16.03
C GLU A 58 -15.13 -12.69 -15.61
N ARG A 59 -14.82 -12.54 -14.32
CA ARG A 59 -13.48 -12.79 -13.75
C ARG A 59 -13.34 -14.09 -12.96
N ASN A 60 -14.43 -14.81 -12.74
CA ASN A 60 -14.43 -15.98 -11.86
C ASN A 60 -14.23 -17.26 -12.65
N PHE A 61 -13.16 -18.01 -12.33
CA PHE A 61 -12.97 -19.36 -12.83
C PHE A 61 -13.90 -20.32 -12.09
N LYS A 62 -14.71 -21.08 -12.83
CA LYS A 62 -15.50 -22.16 -12.22
C LYS A 62 -14.56 -23.31 -11.87
N ARG A 63 -14.48 -23.64 -10.58
CA ARG A 63 -13.71 -24.77 -10.06
C ARG A 63 -14.56 -25.53 -9.05
N THR A 64 -14.45 -26.85 -9.07
CA THR A 64 -15.12 -27.73 -8.09
C THR A 64 -14.09 -28.14 -7.05
N LEU A 65 -13.70 -27.18 -6.20
CA LEU A 65 -12.72 -27.37 -5.14
C LEU A 65 -13.28 -26.83 -3.82
N SER A 66 -12.86 -27.44 -2.71
CA SER A 66 -13.16 -26.90 -1.38
C SER A 66 -12.41 -25.58 -1.16
N TYR A 67 -12.96 -24.70 -0.32
CA TYR A 67 -12.45 -23.34 -0.10
C TYR A 67 -11.03 -23.30 0.50
N ASP A 68 -10.63 -24.36 1.21
CA ASP A 68 -9.35 -24.50 1.87
C ASP A 68 -8.23 -24.96 0.92
N ILE A 69 -8.59 -25.55 -0.23
CA ILE A 69 -7.65 -26.09 -1.21
C ILE A 69 -7.14 -24.96 -2.12
N ILE A 70 -5.82 -24.88 -2.27
CA ILE A 70 -5.19 -24.02 -3.28
C ILE A 70 -5.23 -24.75 -4.62
N PRO A 71 -5.85 -24.19 -5.67
CA PRO A 71 -5.93 -24.83 -6.97
C PRO A 71 -4.57 -25.01 -7.64
N ASP A 72 -4.48 -25.89 -8.64
CA ASP A 72 -3.30 -26.02 -9.48
C ASP A 72 -3.04 -24.73 -10.28
N THR A 73 -1.78 -24.53 -10.70
CA THR A 73 -1.39 -23.39 -11.52
C THR A 73 -2.10 -23.39 -12.87
N LEU A 74 -2.47 -22.21 -13.36
CA LEU A 74 -2.98 -22.08 -14.73
C LEU A 74 -1.93 -22.55 -15.75
N SER A 75 -2.40 -23.24 -16.79
CA SER A 75 -1.54 -23.66 -17.89
C SER A 75 -1.05 -22.46 -18.71
N GLN A 76 0.09 -22.63 -19.39
CA GLN A 76 0.67 -21.59 -20.24
C GLN A 76 -0.30 -21.11 -21.33
N SER A 77 -1.10 -22.01 -21.91
CA SER A 77 -2.09 -21.67 -22.94
C SER A 77 -3.21 -20.79 -22.36
N GLN A 78 -3.76 -21.14 -21.20
CA GLN A 78 -4.79 -20.34 -20.52
C GLN A 78 -4.30 -18.93 -20.19
N VAL A 79 -3.09 -18.81 -19.62
CA VAL A 79 -2.52 -17.49 -19.30
C VAL A 79 -2.31 -16.67 -20.57
N ARG A 80 -1.77 -17.29 -21.63
CA ARG A 80 -1.56 -16.59 -22.91
C ARG A 80 -2.88 -16.11 -23.51
N GLU A 81 -3.90 -16.94 -23.50
CA GLU A 81 -5.22 -16.60 -24.01
C GLU A 81 -5.83 -15.41 -23.26
N ILE A 82 -5.84 -15.45 -21.93
CA ILE A 82 -6.39 -14.37 -21.10
C ILE A 82 -5.63 -13.06 -21.33
N CYS A 83 -4.29 -13.10 -21.26
CA CYS A 83 -3.46 -11.92 -21.49
C CYS A 83 -3.65 -11.33 -22.90
N THR A 84 -3.82 -12.18 -23.91
CA THR A 84 -4.08 -11.73 -25.29
C THR A 84 -5.46 -11.09 -25.42
N ASN A 85 -6.50 -11.69 -24.83
CA ASN A 85 -7.87 -11.20 -24.89
C ASN A 85 -8.05 -9.83 -24.23
N PHE A 86 -7.31 -9.57 -23.14
CA PHE A 86 -7.37 -8.30 -22.42
C PHE A 86 -6.22 -7.34 -22.75
N ASN A 87 -5.33 -7.70 -23.69
CA ASN A 87 -4.14 -6.94 -24.06
C ASN A 87 -3.28 -6.55 -22.84
N THR A 88 -2.91 -7.54 -22.01
CA THR A 88 -2.10 -7.35 -20.80
C THR A 88 -0.81 -8.16 -20.82
N ASP A 89 0.22 -7.63 -20.16
CA ASP A 89 1.53 -8.30 -20.04
C ASP A 89 1.61 -9.32 -18.91
N ALA A 90 0.63 -9.31 -18.01
CA ALA A 90 0.58 -10.16 -16.84
C ALA A 90 -0.88 -10.44 -16.43
N LEU A 91 -1.06 -11.52 -15.68
CA LEU A 91 -2.33 -11.92 -15.09
C LEU A 91 -2.13 -12.12 -13.59
N MET A 92 -2.95 -11.45 -12.77
CA MET A 92 -3.03 -11.71 -11.35
C MET A 92 -4.35 -12.42 -11.02
N VAL A 93 -4.28 -13.48 -10.24
CA VAL A 93 -5.44 -14.29 -9.85
C VAL A 93 -5.51 -14.39 -8.34
N LEU A 94 -6.67 -14.05 -7.77
CA LEU A 94 -7.03 -14.39 -6.40
C LEU A 94 -7.48 -15.85 -6.37
N GLU A 95 -6.55 -16.76 -6.06
CA GLU A 95 -6.79 -18.21 -6.11
C GLU A 95 -7.59 -18.71 -4.90
N ARG A 96 -7.44 -18.05 -3.74
CA ARG A 96 -8.16 -18.37 -2.50
C ARG A 96 -8.46 -17.10 -1.71
N PHE A 97 -9.68 -16.98 -1.22
CA PHE A 97 -10.09 -15.98 -0.25
C PHE A 97 -11.10 -16.60 0.70
N SER A 98 -10.73 -16.74 1.97
CA SER A 98 -11.62 -17.25 3.01
C SER A 98 -11.53 -16.38 4.24
N THR A 99 -12.65 -16.22 4.94
CA THR A 99 -12.69 -15.50 6.21
C THR A 99 -13.31 -16.35 7.29
N LYS A 100 -12.89 -16.14 8.53
CA LYS A 100 -13.47 -16.74 9.72
C LYS A 100 -13.85 -15.63 10.68
N ALA A 101 -15.15 -15.44 10.84
CA ALA A 101 -15.72 -14.48 11.77
C ALA A 101 -15.90 -15.15 13.13
N MET A 102 -15.36 -14.53 14.16
CA MET A 102 -15.42 -14.96 15.53
C MET A 102 -15.98 -13.80 16.34
N ALA A 103 -17.07 -14.03 17.04
CA ALA A 103 -17.71 -13.02 17.85
C ALA A 103 -17.85 -13.56 19.27
N ASP A 104 -17.58 -12.70 20.25
CA ASP A 104 -17.84 -12.97 21.64
C ASP A 104 -18.62 -11.82 22.27
N TYR A 105 -19.38 -12.15 23.29
CA TYR A 105 -20.25 -11.24 24.01
C TYR A 105 -20.29 -11.65 25.48
N SER A 106 -20.11 -10.68 26.36
CA SER A 106 -20.22 -10.85 27.80
C SER A 106 -21.00 -9.70 28.44
N ALA A 107 -21.64 -10.01 29.57
CA ALA A 107 -22.36 -9.04 30.37
C ALA A 107 -21.87 -9.14 31.81
N GLU A 108 -21.36 -8.03 32.34
CA GLU A 108 -20.88 -7.92 33.71
C GLU A 108 -21.79 -7.03 34.53
N LYS A 109 -22.03 -7.40 35.77
CA LYS A 109 -22.85 -6.63 36.70
C LYS A 109 -21.93 -6.01 37.75
N PHE A 110 -21.97 -4.69 37.88
CA PHE A 110 -21.19 -3.96 38.88
C PHE A 110 -22.07 -2.99 39.67
N LEU A 111 -21.57 -2.59 40.84
CA LEU A 111 -22.27 -1.66 41.72
C LEU A 111 -21.78 -0.24 41.43
N ASP A 112 -22.66 0.60 40.90
CA ASP A 112 -22.45 2.03 40.77
C ASP A 112 -22.94 2.74 42.04
N GLY A 113 -22.09 3.59 42.62
CA GLY A 113 -22.35 4.27 43.89
C GLY A 113 -23.58 5.19 43.87
N ASN A 114 -23.98 5.68 42.69
CA ASN A 114 -25.14 6.56 42.53
C ASN A 114 -26.39 5.85 42.00
N SER A 115 -26.24 4.78 41.21
CA SER A 115 -27.34 4.14 40.46
C SER A 115 -27.62 2.68 40.86
N GLY A 116 -26.89 2.14 41.83
CA GLY A 116 -27.06 0.76 42.29
C GLY A 116 -26.46 -0.25 41.32
N ASN A 117 -27.14 -1.36 41.08
CA ASN A 117 -26.65 -2.41 40.18
C ASN A 117 -26.78 -1.98 38.70
N VAL A 118 -25.64 -1.84 38.01
CA VAL A 118 -25.57 -1.51 36.57
C VAL A 118 -24.97 -2.69 35.80
N TYR A 119 -25.43 -2.89 34.56
CA TYR A 119 -24.85 -3.86 33.63
C TYR A 119 -23.89 -3.16 32.66
N SER A 120 -22.71 -3.72 32.47
CA SER A 120 -21.81 -3.42 31.36
C SER A 120 -21.86 -4.57 30.36
N TYR A 121 -22.06 -4.26 29.09
CA TYR A 121 -22.01 -5.22 28.00
C TYR A 121 -20.72 -5.02 27.22
N ASN A 122 -19.96 -6.09 27.02
CA ASN A 122 -18.77 -6.10 26.18
C ASN A 122 -18.99 -7.04 25.00
N ALA A 123 -18.48 -6.69 23.84
CA ALA A 123 -18.46 -7.60 22.70
C ALA A 123 -17.21 -7.40 21.85
N THR A 124 -16.75 -8.50 21.27
CA THR A 124 -15.67 -8.53 20.30
C THR A 124 -16.14 -9.14 18.99
N LEU A 125 -15.58 -8.63 17.89
CA LEU A 125 -15.70 -9.23 16.57
C LEU A 125 -14.29 -9.35 16.00
N ASP A 126 -13.83 -10.57 15.84
CA ASP A 126 -12.56 -10.89 15.21
C ASP A 126 -12.85 -11.49 13.84
N LEU A 127 -12.18 -10.99 12.83
CA LEU A 127 -12.27 -11.50 11.47
C LEU A 127 -10.88 -11.91 11.01
N LYS A 128 -10.63 -13.21 11.07
CA LYS A 128 -9.46 -13.80 10.43
C LYS A 128 -9.72 -13.88 8.93
N TYR A 129 -8.74 -13.50 8.12
CA TYR A 129 -8.78 -13.67 6.67
C TYR A 129 -7.56 -14.45 6.19
N ASP A 130 -7.75 -15.23 5.14
CA ASP A 130 -6.71 -16.00 4.46
C ASP A 130 -6.87 -15.76 2.94
N ALA A 131 -5.87 -15.12 2.32
CA ALA A 131 -5.86 -14.80 0.90
C ALA A 131 -4.61 -15.36 0.20
N PHE A 132 -4.79 -15.84 -1.02
CA PHE A 132 -3.70 -16.37 -1.83
C PHE A 132 -3.79 -15.85 -3.26
N PHE A 133 -2.75 -15.15 -3.71
CA PHE A 133 -2.65 -14.61 -5.05
C PHE A 133 -1.53 -15.30 -5.83
N ARG A 134 -1.74 -15.45 -7.14
CA ARG A 134 -0.70 -15.82 -8.10
C ARG A 134 -0.59 -14.76 -9.19
N ILE A 135 0.65 -14.48 -9.57
CA ILE A 135 0.97 -13.60 -10.69
C ILE A 135 1.62 -14.44 -11.78
N TYR A 136 1.09 -14.32 -12.98
CA TYR A 136 1.51 -15.03 -14.17
C TYR A 136 1.95 -14.06 -15.27
N LYS A 137 2.81 -14.54 -16.18
CA LYS A 137 3.18 -13.85 -17.42
C LYS A 137 3.03 -14.76 -18.64
N PRO A 138 2.65 -14.22 -19.81
CA PRO A 138 2.63 -14.98 -21.05
C PRO A 138 4.08 -15.25 -21.49
N GLY A 139 4.55 -16.49 -21.34
CA GLY A 139 5.95 -16.82 -21.66
C GLY A 139 6.34 -18.22 -21.23
N ARG A 140 7.63 -18.56 -21.38
CA ARG A 140 8.17 -19.89 -21.03
C ARG A 140 8.08 -20.19 -19.53
N ASN A 141 8.28 -19.19 -18.68
CA ASN A 141 8.06 -19.31 -17.23
C ASN A 141 6.76 -18.58 -16.88
N THR A 142 5.67 -19.33 -16.81
CA THR A 142 4.33 -18.74 -16.69
C THR A 142 4.05 -18.23 -15.28
N LEU A 143 4.46 -18.96 -14.23
CA LEU A 143 4.29 -18.52 -12.84
C LEU A 143 5.45 -17.59 -12.45
N VAL A 144 5.11 -16.38 -12.01
CA VAL A 144 6.09 -15.36 -11.62
C VAL A 144 6.23 -15.28 -10.10
N LYS A 145 5.11 -15.24 -9.39
CA LYS A 145 5.10 -15.01 -7.94
C LYS A 145 3.84 -15.54 -7.30
N GLU A 146 3.97 -16.02 -6.08
CA GLU A 146 2.87 -16.37 -5.19
C GLU A 146 2.89 -15.45 -3.97
N ILE A 147 1.71 -15.02 -3.52
CA ILE A 147 1.55 -14.14 -2.37
C ILE A 147 0.48 -14.74 -1.46
N ALA A 148 0.93 -15.29 -0.33
CA ALA A 148 0.04 -15.72 0.75
C ALA A 148 -0.06 -14.62 1.81
N LEU A 149 -1.28 -14.40 2.30
CA LEU A 149 -1.62 -13.47 3.37
C LEU A 149 -2.58 -14.16 4.35
N SER A 150 -2.29 -14.03 5.63
CA SER A 150 -3.17 -14.46 6.72
C SER A 150 -3.00 -13.48 7.87
N ASP A 151 -4.09 -12.89 8.34
CA ASP A 151 -4.09 -12.04 9.53
C ASP A 151 -5.50 -11.98 10.13
N THR A 152 -5.65 -11.24 11.23
CA THR A 152 -6.93 -11.02 11.92
C THR A 152 -7.15 -9.53 12.16
N ILE A 153 -8.32 -9.03 11.76
CA ILE A 153 -8.80 -7.70 12.18
C ILE A 153 -9.73 -7.91 13.35
N TYR A 154 -9.60 -7.13 14.41
CA TYR A 154 -10.47 -7.23 15.59
C TYR A 154 -11.12 -5.88 15.90
N TRP A 155 -12.34 -5.95 16.40
CA TRP A 155 -13.10 -4.83 16.93
C TRP A 155 -13.59 -5.21 18.31
N GLU A 156 -13.47 -4.29 19.26
CA GLU A 156 -13.98 -4.45 20.61
C GLU A 156 -14.78 -3.22 21.00
N SER A 157 -15.85 -3.42 21.76
CA SER A 157 -16.62 -2.32 22.31
C SER A 157 -17.28 -2.70 23.61
N ALA A 158 -17.64 -1.68 24.39
CA ALA A 158 -18.34 -1.78 25.64
C ALA A 158 -19.42 -0.69 25.74
N ASP A 159 -20.56 -1.03 26.32
CA ASP A 159 -21.66 -0.08 26.55
C ASP A 159 -22.59 -0.54 27.69
N TYR A 160 -23.36 0.38 28.26
CA TYR A 160 -24.41 0.09 29.24
C TYR A 160 -25.72 -0.38 28.59
N THR A 161 -25.84 -0.24 27.27
CA THR A 161 -27.00 -0.67 26.47
C THR A 161 -26.55 -1.54 25.30
N LEU A 162 -27.32 -2.58 24.98
CA LEU A 162 -27.03 -3.44 23.83
C LEU A 162 -27.08 -2.67 22.50
N GLU A 163 -28.02 -1.74 22.36
CA GLU A 163 -28.13 -0.89 21.17
C GLU A 163 -26.89 -0.01 21.00
N GLY A 164 -26.44 0.65 22.08
CA GLY A 164 -25.21 1.43 22.09
C GLY A 164 -23.99 0.59 21.72
N LEU A 165 -23.88 -0.62 22.28
CA LEU A 165 -22.79 -1.55 21.97
C LEU A 165 -22.73 -1.93 20.48
N PHE A 166 -23.84 -2.42 19.93
CA PHE A 166 -23.87 -2.90 18.55
C PHE A 166 -23.88 -1.77 17.51
N SER A 167 -24.24 -0.54 17.89
CA SER A 167 -24.08 0.63 17.00
C SER A 167 -22.61 1.07 16.83
N LYS A 168 -21.74 0.72 17.78
CA LYS A 168 -20.30 1.04 17.75
C LYS A 168 -19.47 -0.03 17.06
N LEU A 169 -19.95 -1.28 17.03
CA LEU A 169 -19.30 -2.38 16.32
C LEU A 169 -19.70 -2.37 14.84
N PRO A 170 -18.78 -2.71 13.92
CA PRO A 170 -19.17 -2.91 12.53
C PRO A 170 -20.09 -4.12 12.40
N SER A 171 -20.98 -4.08 11.41
CA SER A 171 -21.69 -5.29 11.02
C SER A 171 -20.71 -6.32 10.45
N VAL A 172 -21.08 -7.60 10.48
CA VAL A 172 -20.27 -8.68 9.91
C VAL A 172 -19.98 -8.40 8.43
N LYS A 173 -20.95 -7.86 7.69
CA LYS A 173 -20.75 -7.47 6.30
C LYS A 173 -19.71 -6.36 6.14
N GLN A 174 -19.74 -5.33 6.98
CA GLN A 174 -18.72 -4.27 6.97
C GLN A 174 -17.35 -4.83 7.34
N ALA A 175 -17.27 -5.71 8.33
CA ALA A 175 -16.03 -6.39 8.70
C ALA A 175 -15.45 -7.18 7.50
N LEU A 176 -16.26 -7.93 6.77
CA LEU A 176 -15.86 -8.68 5.57
C LEU A 176 -15.31 -7.76 4.47
N ILE A 177 -15.99 -6.64 4.20
CA ILE A 177 -15.52 -5.63 3.25
C ILE A 177 -14.18 -5.05 3.70
N ASN A 178 -14.04 -4.72 4.99
CA ASN A 178 -12.79 -4.20 5.57
C ASN A 178 -11.64 -5.21 5.44
N ALA A 179 -11.89 -6.51 5.63
CA ALA A 179 -10.89 -7.55 5.38
C ALA A 179 -10.45 -7.57 3.91
N GLY A 180 -11.39 -7.45 2.97
CA GLY A 180 -11.04 -7.38 1.56
C GLY A 180 -10.17 -6.16 1.21
N ILE A 181 -10.49 -4.99 1.75
CA ILE A 181 -9.68 -3.77 1.59
C ILE A 181 -8.30 -3.94 2.23
N LYS A 182 -8.22 -4.54 3.42
CA LYS A 182 -6.96 -4.79 4.11
C LYS A 182 -6.05 -5.73 3.32
N VAL A 183 -6.61 -6.82 2.78
CA VAL A 183 -5.87 -7.73 1.88
C VAL A 183 -5.34 -6.96 0.67
N ALA A 184 -6.16 -6.11 0.05
CA ALA A 184 -5.73 -5.30 -1.09
C ALA A 184 -4.54 -4.39 -0.75
N LEU A 185 -4.61 -3.66 0.37
CA LEU A 185 -3.50 -2.81 0.87
C LEU A 185 -2.22 -3.62 1.11
N ASP A 186 -2.34 -4.81 1.71
CA ASP A 186 -1.18 -5.64 2.03
C ASP A 186 -0.54 -6.27 0.79
N VAL A 187 -1.33 -6.64 -0.23
CA VAL A 187 -0.79 -7.09 -1.53
C VAL A 187 -0.14 -5.92 -2.27
N ASP A 188 -0.81 -4.77 -2.33
CA ASP A 188 -0.30 -3.58 -3.00
C ASP A 188 1.06 -3.15 -2.44
N SER A 189 1.21 -3.12 -1.11
CA SER A 189 2.49 -2.78 -0.46
C SER A 189 3.67 -3.68 -0.86
N LYS A 190 3.41 -4.89 -1.38
CA LYS A 190 4.42 -5.85 -1.83
C LYS A 190 4.72 -5.75 -3.34
N LEU A 191 3.95 -4.97 -4.08
CA LEU A 191 3.99 -4.91 -5.55
C LEU A 191 4.17 -3.50 -6.09
N SER A 192 3.49 -2.52 -5.51
CA SER A 192 3.51 -1.14 -5.94
C SER A 192 4.74 -0.42 -5.41
N PRO A 193 5.40 0.41 -6.25
CA PRO A 193 6.54 1.20 -5.80
C PRO A 193 6.07 2.26 -4.81
N THR A 194 6.90 2.55 -3.81
CA THR A 194 6.66 3.62 -2.84
C THR A 194 7.68 4.74 -3.00
N TRP A 195 7.23 5.98 -2.86
CA TRP A 195 8.10 7.14 -2.86
C TRP A 195 8.83 7.23 -1.53
N ILE A 196 10.16 7.03 -1.56
CA ILE A 196 11.00 7.17 -0.38
C ILE A 196 11.67 8.54 -0.42
N PRO A 197 11.46 9.40 0.60
CA PRO A 197 12.12 10.70 0.66
C PRO A 197 13.63 10.49 0.90
N GLU A 198 14.43 11.06 0.00
CA GLU A 198 15.88 10.94 0.02
C GLU A 198 16.51 12.30 0.34
N LYS A 199 17.37 12.35 1.36
CA LYS A 199 18.06 13.59 1.73
C LYS A 199 19.27 13.81 0.81
N ARG A 200 19.33 14.98 0.18
CA ARG A 200 20.49 15.47 -0.57
C ARG A 200 21.02 16.73 0.11
N GLY A 201 22.34 16.77 0.32
CA GLY A 201 23.01 17.99 0.76
C GLY A 201 23.38 18.85 -0.44
N TYR A 202 23.50 20.16 -0.24
CA TYR A 202 24.07 21.12 -1.17
C TYR A 202 25.10 22.00 -0.45
N PHE A 203 26.02 22.60 -1.19
CA PHE A 203 27.06 23.45 -0.63
C PHE A 203 26.61 24.90 -0.49
N LEU A 204 26.97 25.50 0.64
CA LEU A 204 26.88 26.93 0.84
C LEU A 204 28.19 27.63 0.42
N PHE A 205 28.06 28.81 -0.15
CA PHE A 205 29.16 29.72 -0.45
C PHE A 205 29.42 30.67 0.71
N LYS A 206 28.35 31.10 1.40
CA LYS A 206 28.43 31.95 2.60
C LYS A 206 27.77 31.26 3.78
N SER A 207 28.38 31.37 4.97
CA SER A 207 27.82 30.80 6.20
C SER A 207 26.51 31.49 6.63
N LYS A 208 26.40 32.80 6.35
CA LYS A 208 25.20 33.61 6.56
C LYS A 208 24.78 34.25 5.24
N ASP A 209 23.48 34.41 5.02
CA ASP A 209 22.88 35.08 3.86
C ASP A 209 23.31 34.54 2.48
N ASP A 210 23.44 33.22 2.36
CA ASP A 210 23.63 32.57 1.06
C ASP A 210 22.32 32.63 0.24
N GLN A 211 22.36 33.21 -0.96
CA GLN A 211 21.17 33.36 -1.81
C GLN A 211 20.64 32.01 -2.28
N GLY A 212 21.53 31.06 -2.59
CA GLY A 212 21.14 29.70 -2.95
C GLY A 212 20.37 29.01 -1.83
N LYS A 213 20.77 29.22 -0.57
CA LYS A 213 20.02 28.72 0.60
C LYS A 213 18.61 29.33 0.69
N LYS A 214 18.47 30.64 0.44
CA LYS A 214 17.15 31.31 0.46
C LYS A 214 16.24 30.70 -0.60
N PHE A 215 16.70 30.60 -1.84
CA PHE A 215 15.93 30.00 -2.93
C PHE A 215 15.56 28.54 -2.68
N MET A 216 16.48 27.72 -2.16
CA MET A 216 16.18 26.32 -1.84
C MET A 216 15.12 26.18 -0.73
N ASN A 217 15.13 27.07 0.27
CA ASN A 217 14.12 27.07 1.33
C ASN A 217 12.73 27.51 0.84
N GLU A 218 12.69 28.35 -0.20
CA GLU A 218 11.47 28.83 -0.85
C GLU A 218 10.99 27.87 -1.97
N ASN A 219 11.65 26.71 -2.14
CA ASN A 219 11.43 25.77 -3.24
C ASN A 219 11.60 26.38 -4.64
N ASN A 220 12.38 27.46 -4.74
CA ASN A 220 12.63 28.16 -5.99
C ASN A 220 13.88 27.62 -6.71
N TYR A 221 13.75 26.42 -7.27
CA TYR A 221 14.87 25.68 -7.88
C TYR A 221 15.46 26.35 -9.12
N LYS A 222 14.64 27.10 -9.87
CA LYS A 222 15.07 27.77 -11.11
C LYS A 222 16.02 28.92 -10.78
N GLU A 223 15.66 29.76 -9.82
CA GLU A 223 16.48 30.89 -9.37
C GLU A 223 17.75 30.41 -8.66
N ALA A 224 17.66 29.32 -7.88
CA ALA A 224 18.83 28.63 -7.33
C ALA A 224 19.79 28.16 -8.44
N GLY A 225 19.25 27.55 -9.50
CA GLY A 225 20.03 27.11 -10.67
C GLY A 225 20.71 28.26 -11.40
N GLN A 226 20.04 29.40 -11.58
CA GLN A 226 20.64 30.60 -12.18
C GLN A 226 21.81 31.12 -11.34
N TYR A 227 21.59 31.30 -10.03
CA TYR A 227 22.63 31.74 -9.10
C TYR A 227 23.85 30.80 -9.11
N TRP A 228 23.63 29.49 -9.10
CA TRP A 228 24.74 28.52 -9.15
C TRP A 228 25.42 28.46 -10.52
N THR A 229 24.71 28.75 -11.61
CA THR A 229 25.32 28.85 -12.96
C THR A 229 26.32 30.00 -13.01
N GLU A 230 25.99 31.15 -12.45
CA GLU A 230 26.92 32.28 -12.35
C GLU A 230 28.14 31.92 -11.48
N MET A 231 27.91 31.29 -10.33
CA MET A 231 28.99 30.89 -9.41
C MET A 231 29.91 29.82 -10.01
N ALA A 232 29.41 28.98 -10.93
CA ALA A 232 30.21 27.99 -11.65
C ALA A 232 31.22 28.63 -12.62
N GLN A 233 31.04 29.88 -13.02
CA GLN A 233 32.00 30.60 -13.87
C GLN A 233 33.19 31.16 -13.09
N SER A 234 33.21 31.00 -11.76
CA SER A 234 34.30 31.50 -10.91
C SER A 234 35.66 30.90 -11.30
N THR A 235 36.70 31.73 -11.31
CA THR A 235 38.10 31.30 -11.44
C THR A 235 38.57 30.49 -10.23
N ASN A 236 37.93 30.68 -9.07
CA ASN A 236 38.23 29.94 -7.85
C ASN A 236 37.67 28.51 -7.92
N LYS A 237 38.57 27.53 -8.09
CA LYS A 237 38.25 26.10 -8.18
C LYS A 237 37.33 25.60 -7.05
N LYS A 238 37.51 26.08 -5.82
CA LYS A 238 36.69 25.65 -4.67
C LYS A 238 35.24 26.14 -4.80
N ILE A 239 35.03 27.37 -5.27
CA ILE A 239 33.72 27.97 -5.50
C ILE A 239 33.05 27.28 -6.68
N ARG A 240 33.74 27.22 -7.82
CA ARG A 240 33.24 26.58 -9.02
C ARG A 240 32.76 25.14 -8.77
N SER A 241 33.58 24.33 -8.11
CA SER A 241 33.22 22.94 -7.81
C SER A 241 32.00 22.79 -6.88
N LYS A 242 31.80 23.71 -5.92
CA LYS A 242 30.57 23.74 -5.11
C LYS A 242 29.35 24.06 -5.96
N ALA A 243 29.47 25.03 -6.86
CA ALA A 243 28.41 25.44 -7.77
C ALA A 243 28.04 24.32 -8.75
N GLU A 244 29.04 23.68 -9.36
CA GLU A 244 28.84 22.51 -10.23
C GLU A 244 28.14 21.36 -9.49
N TYR A 245 28.49 21.09 -8.23
CA TYR A 245 27.78 20.09 -7.42
C TYR A 245 26.32 20.49 -7.19
N ASN A 246 26.06 21.76 -6.86
CA ASN A 246 24.69 22.21 -6.62
C ASN A 246 23.86 22.20 -7.92
N LEU A 247 24.47 22.50 -9.07
CA LEU A 247 23.84 22.34 -10.39
C LEU A 247 23.53 20.88 -10.71
N ALA A 248 24.40 19.95 -10.33
CA ALA A 248 24.11 18.52 -10.44
C ALA A 248 22.83 18.16 -9.67
N LEU A 249 22.67 18.69 -8.45
CA LEU A 249 21.45 18.51 -7.66
C LEU A 249 20.21 19.12 -8.34
N ILE A 250 20.30 20.32 -8.93
CA ILE A 250 19.16 20.90 -9.68
C ILE A 250 18.76 20.02 -10.85
N ASN A 251 19.72 19.49 -11.61
CA ASN A 251 19.42 18.59 -12.73
C ASN A 251 18.79 17.27 -12.24
N GLU A 252 19.25 16.71 -11.11
CA GLU A 252 18.61 15.53 -10.51
C GLU A 252 17.15 15.82 -10.11
N LEU A 253 16.89 16.98 -9.50
CA LEU A 253 15.54 17.41 -9.11
C LEU A 253 14.61 17.61 -10.32
N ASN A 254 15.17 18.06 -11.45
CA ASN A 254 14.44 18.21 -12.71
C ASN A 254 14.26 16.88 -13.48
N GLY A 255 14.79 15.77 -12.96
CA GLY A 255 14.69 14.44 -13.58
C GLY A 255 15.75 14.13 -14.64
N ASP A 256 16.67 15.05 -14.92
CA ASP A 256 17.75 14.85 -15.91
C ASP A 256 18.99 14.25 -15.22
N ILE A 257 18.95 12.93 -15.03
CA ILE A 257 20.00 12.17 -14.35
C ILE A 257 21.33 12.23 -15.13
N ASP A 258 21.29 12.27 -16.45
CA ASP A 258 22.48 12.33 -17.28
C ASP A 258 23.22 13.66 -17.10
N LYS A 259 22.52 14.80 -17.15
CA LYS A 259 23.11 16.11 -16.84
C LYS A 259 23.55 16.20 -15.38
N ALA A 260 22.81 15.60 -14.45
CA ALA A 260 23.22 15.56 -13.05
C ALA A 260 24.60 14.89 -12.89
N ILE A 261 24.83 13.76 -13.56
CA ILE A 261 26.12 13.07 -13.57
C ILE A 261 27.19 13.94 -14.22
N GLU A 262 26.90 14.58 -15.35
CA GLU A 262 27.84 15.46 -16.04
C GLU A 262 28.34 16.60 -15.14
N PHE A 263 27.44 17.33 -14.49
CA PHE A 263 27.78 18.40 -13.56
C PHE A 263 28.48 17.88 -12.29
N GLY A 264 28.09 16.68 -11.82
CA GLY A 264 28.77 16.01 -10.70
C GLY A 264 30.23 15.69 -11.04
N LEU A 265 30.51 15.22 -12.25
CA LEU A 265 31.87 14.96 -12.74
C LEU A 265 32.66 16.26 -12.89
N LYS A 266 32.05 17.32 -13.45
CA LYS A 266 32.67 18.65 -13.50
C LYS A 266 33.09 19.12 -12.10
N SER A 267 32.20 19.00 -11.12
CA SER A 267 32.49 19.29 -9.72
C SER A 267 33.69 18.50 -9.19
N PHE A 268 33.69 17.19 -9.43
CA PHE A 268 34.74 16.28 -8.99
C PHE A 268 36.12 16.67 -9.56
N TYR A 269 36.19 16.98 -10.86
CA TYR A 269 37.44 17.37 -11.52
C TYR A 269 37.87 18.81 -11.21
N SER A 270 36.93 19.74 -11.01
CA SER A 270 37.24 21.12 -10.59
C SER A 270 37.88 21.16 -9.21
N PHE A 271 37.35 20.40 -8.24
CA PHE A 271 37.95 20.24 -6.92
C PHE A 271 37.37 19.01 -6.22
N TYR A 272 38.24 18.02 -5.97
CA TYR A 272 37.84 16.77 -5.33
C TYR A 272 37.22 16.98 -3.94
N ARG A 273 36.07 16.35 -3.71
CA ARG A 273 35.42 16.21 -2.39
C ARG A 273 34.81 14.82 -2.27
N PHE A 274 34.97 14.23 -1.09
CA PHE A 274 34.39 12.92 -0.78
C PHE A 274 32.86 12.89 -0.92
N GLN A 275 32.19 14.01 -0.56
CA GLN A 275 30.74 14.16 -0.72
C GLN A 275 30.31 14.07 -2.19
N THR A 276 31.06 14.71 -3.10
CA THR A 276 30.80 14.65 -4.55
C THR A 276 30.96 13.23 -5.09
N GLN A 277 32.03 12.52 -4.68
CA GLN A 277 32.24 11.14 -5.10
C GLN A 277 31.10 10.22 -4.62
N THR A 278 30.67 10.38 -3.36
CA THR A 278 29.57 9.60 -2.79
C THR A 278 28.26 9.89 -3.51
N TYR A 279 28.01 11.15 -3.86
CA TYR A 279 26.84 11.57 -4.62
C TYR A 279 26.83 10.99 -6.04
N LEU A 280 27.95 11.01 -6.75
CA LEU A 280 28.07 10.41 -8.09
C LEU A 280 27.75 8.91 -8.09
N LYS A 281 28.26 8.15 -7.12
CA LYS A 281 27.91 6.72 -6.97
C LYS A 281 26.40 6.50 -6.80
N LYS A 282 25.71 7.40 -6.08
CA LYS A 282 24.25 7.36 -5.93
C LYS A 282 23.54 7.63 -7.26
N LEU A 283 23.99 8.63 -8.01
CA LEU A 283 23.42 8.96 -9.33
C LEU A 283 23.61 7.81 -10.33
N GLU A 284 24.79 7.16 -10.35
CA GLU A 284 25.05 5.99 -11.20
C GLU A 284 24.14 4.81 -10.84
N ALA A 285 24.00 4.49 -9.55
CA ALA A 285 23.09 3.45 -9.09
C ALA A 285 21.64 3.75 -9.49
N ARG A 286 21.22 5.03 -9.38
CA ARG A 286 19.89 5.48 -9.79
C ARG A 286 19.69 5.36 -11.30
N LYS A 287 20.68 5.73 -12.11
CA LYS A 287 20.64 5.57 -13.57
C LYS A 287 20.46 4.10 -13.99
N LEU A 288 21.22 3.20 -13.36
CA LEU A 288 21.09 1.75 -13.61
C LEU A 288 19.72 1.21 -13.19
N ALA A 289 19.13 1.72 -12.11
CA ALA A 289 17.80 1.32 -11.67
C ALA A 289 16.71 1.75 -12.67
N LEU A 290 16.81 2.97 -13.21
CA LEU A 290 15.90 3.48 -14.24
C LEU A 290 15.97 2.63 -15.51
N GLN A 291 17.17 2.30 -15.99
CA GLN A 291 17.38 1.47 -17.18
C GLN A 291 16.90 0.01 -17.05
N LYS A 292 16.71 -0.50 -15.84
CA LYS A 292 16.12 -1.84 -15.61
C LYS A 292 14.59 -1.81 -15.60
N THR A 293 14.01 -0.62 -15.51
CA THR A 293 12.56 -0.42 -15.40
C THR A 293 11.93 -0.19 -16.77
N ASP A 294 12.72 0.34 -17.71
CA ASP A 294 12.44 0.45 -19.15
C ASP A 294 12.69 -0.88 -19.89
#